data_AF-A0A9Q0ZDR1-F1
#
_entry.id   AF-A0A9Q0ZDR1-F1
#
_cell.length_a   1.000
_cell.length_b   1.000
_cell.length_c   1.000
_cell.angle_alpha   90.00
_cell.angle_beta   90.00
_cell.angle_gamma   90.00
#
_symmetry.space_group_name_H-M   'P 1'
#
loop_
_entity.id
_entity.type
_entity.pdbx_description
1 polymer ?
#
loop_
_entity_poly.entity_id
_entity_poly.type
_entity_poly.pdbx_seq_one_letter_code
_entity_poly.pdbx_strand_id
1 'polypeptide(L)'
;MNNQSKQFVAGTQDVLPVLVQLLKTENDHQDLNEAVMSFLISVSITRSIKTRLAQLGLVGALSNMLLSQNAAVSVVEKSLKVLSIICTCADGRSAISVDPICAGAIVERLMKVSKTATEDAVVVLWSMCCLFRDEKAQEKVARSNGVAKVLLVMQSEVGEGNVRMMCGDLIKVLRLGCKNGGGHGGMVSYETKTTHIMPC
;
A
#
# COMPACT_ATOMS: atom_id res chain seq x y z
N MET A 1 -21.39 -10.96 19.99
CA MET A 1 -21.88 -11.15 18.59
C MET A 1 -23.26 -11.80 18.66
N ASN A 2 -24.32 -11.09 18.24
CA ASN A 2 -25.69 -11.63 18.24
C ASN A 2 -25.93 -12.55 17.02
N ASN A 3 -27.05 -13.28 16.98
CA ASN A 3 -27.34 -14.25 15.93
C ASN A 3 -27.54 -13.61 14.53
N GLN A 4 -28.10 -12.41 14.47
CA GLN A 4 -28.29 -11.65 13.22
C GLN A 4 -26.95 -11.23 12.61
N SER A 5 -25.98 -10.80 13.43
CA SER A 5 -24.62 -10.49 12.96
C SER A 5 -23.91 -11.72 12.40
N LYS A 6 -24.15 -12.92 12.96
CA LYS A 6 -23.57 -14.16 12.44
C LYS A 6 -24.16 -14.53 11.08
N GLN A 7 -25.47 -14.43 10.91
CA GLN A 7 -26.15 -14.71 9.65
C GLN A 7 -25.75 -13.74 8.54
N PHE A 8 -25.65 -12.43 8.84
CA PHE A 8 -25.17 -11.44 7.88
C PHE A 8 -23.74 -11.72 7.43
N VAL A 9 -22.84 -12.06 8.37
CA VAL A 9 -21.45 -12.43 8.03
C VAL A 9 -21.40 -13.70 7.18
N ALA A 10 -22.21 -14.72 7.49
CA ALA A 10 -22.27 -15.95 6.71
C ALA A 10 -22.75 -15.69 5.27
N GLY A 11 -23.90 -15.04 5.09
CA GLY A 11 -24.41 -14.70 3.76
C GLY A 11 -23.47 -13.78 2.96
N THR A 12 -22.77 -12.87 3.65
CA THR A 12 -21.72 -12.06 3.02
C THR A 12 -20.56 -12.93 2.54
N GLN A 13 -20.10 -13.90 3.35
CA GLN A 13 -18.96 -14.75 2.99
C GLN A 13 -19.23 -15.61 1.76
N ASP A 14 -20.48 -16.03 1.54
CA ASP A 14 -20.88 -16.86 0.41
C ASP A 14 -20.80 -16.10 -0.94
N VAL A 15 -21.00 -14.78 -0.92
CA VAL A 15 -20.95 -13.96 -2.15
C VAL A 15 -19.54 -13.45 -2.49
N LEU A 16 -18.62 -13.41 -1.53
CA LEU A 16 -17.25 -12.88 -1.76
C LEU A 16 -16.50 -13.57 -2.92
N PRO A 17 -16.53 -14.90 -3.08
CA PRO A 17 -15.84 -15.57 -4.19
C PRO A 17 -16.33 -15.09 -5.54
N VAL A 18 -17.65 -14.90 -5.71
CA VAL A 18 -18.26 -14.41 -6.94
C VAL A 18 -17.80 -12.98 -7.24
N LEU A 19 -17.81 -12.12 -6.23
CA LEU A 19 -17.39 -10.72 -6.37
C LEU A 19 -15.91 -10.59 -6.72
N VAL A 20 -15.04 -11.36 -6.07
CA VAL A 20 -13.61 -11.38 -6.39
C VAL A 20 -13.37 -11.93 -7.79
N GLN A 21 -14.14 -12.94 -8.21
CA GLN A 21 -14.05 -13.47 -9.57
C GLN A 21 -14.47 -12.42 -10.61
N LEU A 22 -15.53 -11.65 -10.36
CA LEU A 22 -15.94 -10.55 -11.24
C LEU A 22 -14.84 -9.50 -11.42
N LEU A 23 -14.12 -9.14 -10.35
CA LEU A 23 -12.99 -8.21 -10.43
C LEU A 23 -11.77 -8.79 -11.17
N LYS A 24 -11.61 -10.11 -11.19
CA LYS A 24 -10.51 -10.78 -11.91
C LYS A 24 -10.81 -10.94 -13.39
N THR A 25 -12.07 -11.06 -13.77
CA THR A 25 -12.47 -11.12 -15.16
C THR A 25 -12.18 -9.78 -15.81
N GLU A 26 -11.29 -9.77 -16.80
CA GLU A 26 -11.04 -8.59 -17.61
C GLU A 26 -12.36 -8.18 -18.27
N ASN A 27 -12.88 -7.03 -17.84
CA ASN A 27 -14.14 -6.51 -18.30
C ASN A 27 -14.00 -5.00 -18.48
N ASP A 28 -14.56 -4.47 -19.55
CA ASP A 28 -14.60 -3.02 -19.81
C ASP A 28 -15.66 -2.31 -18.95
N HIS A 29 -16.35 -3.03 -18.06
CA HIS A 29 -17.44 -2.54 -17.24
C HIS A 29 -16.92 -1.87 -15.95
N GLN A 30 -16.35 -0.67 -16.10
CA GLN A 30 -15.86 0.14 -14.98
C GLN A 30 -16.94 0.36 -13.89
N ASP A 31 -18.21 0.52 -14.29
CA ASP A 31 -19.34 0.68 -13.37
C ASP A 31 -19.57 -0.55 -12.48
N LEU A 32 -19.39 -1.76 -13.05
CA LEU A 32 -19.49 -3.00 -12.30
C LEU A 32 -18.36 -3.10 -11.27
N ASN A 33 -17.13 -2.80 -11.69
CA ASN A 33 -15.96 -2.83 -10.80
C ASN A 33 -16.14 -1.83 -9.65
N GLU A 34 -16.63 -0.63 -9.95
CA GLU A 34 -16.94 0.40 -8.96
C GLU A 34 -18.04 -0.03 -7.98
N ALA A 35 -19.12 -0.65 -8.46
CA ALA A 35 -20.19 -1.18 -7.61
C ALA A 35 -19.69 -2.30 -6.69
N VAL A 36 -18.91 -3.24 -7.23
CA VAL A 36 -18.32 -4.34 -6.46
C VAL A 36 -17.37 -3.80 -5.38
N MET A 37 -16.51 -2.84 -5.70
CA MET A 37 -15.63 -2.23 -4.69
C MET A 37 -16.41 -1.48 -3.61
N SER A 38 -17.47 -0.75 -3.97
CA SER A 38 -18.34 -0.05 -3.02
C SER A 38 -18.99 -1.03 -2.03
N PHE A 39 -19.43 -2.18 -2.54
CA PHE A 39 -19.93 -3.27 -1.72
C PHE A 39 -18.83 -3.83 -0.81
N LEU A 40 -17.64 -4.13 -1.35
CA LEU A 40 -16.50 -4.64 -0.57
C LEU A 40 -16.09 -3.68 0.55
N ILE A 41 -16.04 -2.36 0.30
CA ILE A 41 -15.78 -1.34 1.31
C ILE A 41 -16.80 -1.43 2.44
N SER A 42 -18.09 -1.59 2.09
CA SER A 42 -19.19 -1.63 3.05
C SER A 42 -19.19 -2.90 3.91
N VAL A 43 -18.78 -4.04 3.36
CA VAL A 43 -18.86 -5.33 4.07
C VAL A 43 -17.56 -5.76 4.76
N SER A 44 -16.41 -5.15 4.43
CA SER A 44 -15.08 -5.52 4.95
C SER A 44 -14.81 -5.04 6.39
N ILE A 45 -15.83 -5.13 7.25
CA ILE A 45 -15.81 -4.64 8.64
C ILE A 45 -15.08 -5.63 9.55
N THR A 46 -15.35 -6.92 9.37
CA THR A 46 -14.86 -7.97 10.28
C THR A 46 -13.51 -8.52 9.84
N ARG A 47 -12.68 -8.97 10.80
CA ARG A 47 -11.41 -9.64 10.50
C ARG A 47 -11.61 -10.88 9.62
N SER A 48 -12.68 -11.65 9.84
CA SER A 48 -12.96 -12.86 9.05
C SER A 48 -13.23 -12.54 7.59
N ILE A 49 -14.02 -11.51 7.27
CA ILE A 49 -14.27 -11.08 5.89
C ILE A 49 -12.98 -10.62 5.22
N LYS A 50 -12.19 -9.76 5.89
CA LYS A 50 -10.90 -9.28 5.35
C LYS A 50 -9.93 -10.43 5.06
N THR A 51 -9.85 -11.39 5.96
CA THR A 51 -9.02 -12.60 5.82
C THR A 51 -9.49 -13.43 4.62
N ARG A 52 -10.81 -13.63 4.48
CA ARG A 52 -11.39 -14.36 3.36
C ARG A 52 -11.10 -13.69 2.02
N LEU A 53 -11.22 -12.36 1.94
CA LEU A 53 -10.91 -11.59 0.73
C LEU A 53 -9.43 -11.73 0.32
N ALA A 54 -8.50 -11.69 1.29
CA ALA A 54 -7.09 -11.93 1.04
C ALA A 54 -6.86 -13.35 0.47
N GLN A 55 -7.46 -14.38 1.07
CA GLN A 55 -7.36 -15.77 0.62
C GLN A 55 -7.96 -16.01 -0.78
N LEU A 56 -8.99 -15.25 -1.16
CA LEU A 56 -9.59 -15.32 -2.49
C LEU A 56 -8.72 -14.64 -3.56
N GLY A 57 -7.60 -14.02 -3.20
CA GLY A 57 -6.70 -13.34 -4.14
C GLY A 57 -7.23 -11.99 -4.62
N LEU A 58 -7.99 -11.28 -3.77
CA LEU A 58 -8.47 -9.93 -4.06
C LEU A 58 -7.30 -8.97 -4.38
N VAL A 59 -6.18 -9.08 -3.67
CA VAL A 59 -5.03 -8.17 -3.83
C VAL A 59 -4.49 -8.18 -5.26
N GLY A 60 -4.39 -9.35 -5.90
CA GLY A 60 -3.93 -9.43 -7.28
C GLY A 60 -4.87 -8.72 -8.26
N ALA A 61 -6.19 -8.86 -8.07
CA ALA A 61 -7.19 -8.17 -8.88
C ALA A 61 -7.05 -6.64 -8.75
N LEU A 62 -6.95 -6.14 -7.51
CA LEU A 62 -6.77 -4.71 -7.25
C LEU A 62 -5.44 -4.19 -7.81
N SER A 63 -4.37 -4.99 -7.73
CA SER A 63 -3.05 -4.60 -8.24
C SER A 63 -3.06 -4.43 -9.76
N ASN A 64 -3.75 -5.31 -10.49
CA ASN A 64 -3.93 -5.16 -11.93
C ASN A 64 -4.76 -3.92 -12.29
N MET A 65 -5.80 -3.62 -11.51
CA MET A 65 -6.60 -2.39 -11.69
C MET A 65 -5.77 -1.12 -11.44
N LEU A 66 -4.93 -1.12 -10.41
CA LEU A 66 -3.99 -0.02 -10.14
C LEU A 66 -2.93 0.13 -11.24
N LEU A 67 -2.50 -0.97 -11.87
CA LEU A 67 -1.52 -0.94 -12.95
C LEU A 67 -2.12 -0.42 -14.28
N SER A 68 -3.40 -0.69 -14.53
CA SER A 68 -4.08 -0.30 -15.77
C SER A 68 -4.16 1.21 -15.96
N GLN A 69 -3.47 1.74 -16.97
CA GLN A 69 -3.49 3.18 -17.26
C GLN A 69 -4.86 3.69 -17.73
N ASN A 70 -5.74 2.79 -18.18
CA ASN A 70 -7.08 3.10 -18.67
C ASN A 70 -8.16 2.98 -17.58
N ALA A 71 -7.81 2.57 -16.35
CA ALA A 71 -8.77 2.46 -15.26
C ALA A 71 -9.36 3.83 -14.90
N ALA A 72 -10.67 3.88 -14.69
CA ALA A 72 -11.34 5.08 -14.20
C ALA A 72 -10.76 5.49 -12.85
N VAL A 73 -10.62 6.80 -12.62
CA VAL A 73 -10.06 7.33 -11.36
C VAL A 73 -10.86 6.83 -10.15
N SER A 74 -12.20 6.77 -10.26
CA SER A 74 -13.07 6.22 -9.20
C SER A 74 -12.74 4.77 -8.83
N VAL A 75 -12.42 3.93 -9.82
CA VAL A 75 -12.01 2.53 -9.63
C VAL A 75 -10.65 2.43 -8.96
N VAL A 76 -9.70 3.29 -9.36
CA VAL A 76 -8.37 3.38 -8.73
C VAL A 76 -8.50 3.79 -7.27
N GLU A 77 -9.26 4.84 -6.97
CA GLU A 77 -9.46 5.36 -5.61
C GLU A 77 -10.15 4.34 -4.70
N LYS A 78 -11.18 3.67 -5.20
CA LYS A 78 -11.84 2.58 -4.46
C LYS A 78 -10.94 1.38 -4.26
N SER A 79 -10.05 1.06 -5.21
CA SER A 79 -9.05 0.00 -5.04
C SER A 79 -8.10 0.32 -3.89
N LEU A 80 -7.60 1.56 -3.83
CA LEU A 80 -6.76 2.03 -2.72
C LEU A 80 -7.51 1.96 -1.39
N LYS A 81 -8.80 2.34 -1.38
CA LYS A 81 -9.63 2.23 -0.18
C LYS A 81 -9.80 0.79 0.31
N VAL A 82 -10.06 -0.14 -0.60
CA VAL A 82 -10.19 -1.55 -0.24
C VAL A 82 -8.86 -2.09 0.29
N LEU A 83 -7.72 -1.73 -0.33
CA LEU A 83 -6.39 -2.12 0.18
C LEU A 83 -6.12 -1.56 1.58
N SER A 84 -6.48 -0.31 1.86
CA SER A 84 -6.29 0.31 3.19
C SER A 84 -7.12 -0.38 4.28
N ILE A 85 -8.29 -0.94 3.92
CA ILE A 85 -9.09 -1.77 4.81
C ILE A 85 -8.45 -3.15 5.01
N ILE A 86 -8.03 -3.81 3.93
CA ILE A 86 -7.48 -5.17 3.97
C ILE A 86 -6.15 -5.20 4.73
N CYS A 87 -5.28 -4.19 4.60
CA CYS A 87 -4.00 -4.14 5.32
C CYS A 87 -4.14 -3.99 6.85
N THR A 88 -5.36 -3.84 7.38
CA THR A 88 -5.60 -3.86 8.83
C THR A 88 -5.53 -5.26 9.45
N CYS A 89 -5.60 -6.33 8.66
CA CYS A 89 -5.37 -7.71 9.14
C CYS A 89 -4.03 -8.29 8.65
N ALA A 90 -3.52 -9.30 9.36
CA ALA A 90 -2.23 -9.92 9.06
C ALA A 90 -2.22 -10.60 7.67
N ASP A 91 -3.28 -11.35 7.35
CA ASP A 91 -3.42 -12.03 6.05
C ASP A 91 -3.48 -11.02 4.89
N GLY A 92 -4.15 -9.89 5.10
CA GLY A 92 -4.22 -8.81 4.13
C GLY A 92 -2.85 -8.16 3.89
N ARG A 93 -2.10 -7.87 4.95
CA ARG A 93 -0.72 -7.39 4.82
C ARG A 93 0.15 -8.40 4.09
N SER A 94 0.10 -9.67 4.50
CA SER A 94 0.87 -10.73 3.86
C SER A 94 0.55 -10.84 2.37
N ALA A 95 -0.72 -10.78 1.98
CA ALA A 95 -1.14 -10.80 0.59
C ALA A 95 -0.60 -9.59 -0.22
N ILE A 96 -0.62 -8.38 0.37
CA ILE A 96 -0.06 -7.17 -0.26
C ILE A 96 1.47 -7.26 -0.40
N SER A 97 2.16 -7.75 0.62
CA SER A 97 3.61 -7.98 0.63
C SER A 97 4.09 -8.86 -0.53
N VAL A 98 3.43 -10.02 -0.69
CA VAL A 98 3.85 -11.04 -1.66
C VAL A 98 3.49 -10.65 -3.08
N ASP A 99 2.46 -9.83 -3.28
CA ASP A 99 2.05 -9.40 -4.62
C ASP A 99 3.18 -8.61 -5.33
N PRO A 100 3.61 -9.03 -6.52
CA PRO A 100 4.77 -8.43 -7.19
C PRO A 100 4.51 -7.01 -7.70
N ILE A 101 3.25 -6.62 -7.91
CA ILE A 101 2.85 -5.39 -8.60
C ILE A 101 2.37 -4.34 -7.60
N CYS A 102 1.63 -4.77 -6.57
CA CYS A 102 0.82 -3.92 -5.69
C CYS A 102 1.56 -2.69 -5.18
N ALA A 103 2.71 -2.89 -4.51
CA ALA A 103 3.46 -1.81 -3.90
C ALA A 103 3.93 -0.76 -4.92
N GLY A 104 4.42 -1.19 -6.08
CA GLY A 104 4.85 -0.29 -7.14
C GLY A 104 3.67 0.47 -7.76
N ALA A 105 2.58 -0.24 -8.03
CA ALA A 105 1.36 0.34 -8.59
C ALA A 105 0.74 1.40 -7.65
N ILE A 106 0.76 1.19 -6.32
CA ILE A 106 0.32 2.21 -5.35
C ILE A 106 1.19 3.47 -5.46
N VAL A 107 2.51 3.31 -5.52
CA VAL A 107 3.45 4.44 -5.67
C VAL A 107 3.22 5.20 -6.98
N GLU A 108 2.83 4.52 -8.05
CA GLU A 108 2.45 5.15 -9.31
C GLU A 108 1.20 6.03 -9.22
N ARG A 109 0.29 5.75 -8.29
CA ARG A 109 -0.97 6.47 -8.13
C ARG A 109 -0.94 7.63 -7.15
N LEU A 110 0.07 7.75 -6.27
CA LEU A 110 0.18 8.79 -5.23
C LEU A 110 -0.05 10.24 -5.68
N MET A 111 0.20 10.56 -6.96
CA MET A 111 0.06 11.92 -7.50
C MET A 111 -1.04 12.01 -8.57
N LYS A 112 -1.88 10.97 -8.71
CA LYS A 112 -2.88 10.83 -9.79
C LYS A 112 -4.30 10.66 -9.27
N VAL A 113 -4.51 10.83 -7.97
CA VAL A 113 -5.78 10.57 -7.27
C VAL A 113 -6.09 11.69 -6.28
N SER A 114 -7.31 11.69 -5.74
CA SER A 114 -7.75 12.63 -4.72
C SER A 114 -6.89 12.61 -3.45
N LYS A 115 -7.03 13.66 -2.62
CA LYS A 115 -6.37 13.74 -1.29
C LYS A 115 -6.67 12.50 -0.46
N THR A 116 -7.95 12.15 -0.30
CA THR A 116 -8.38 10.99 0.50
C THR A 116 -7.78 9.67 -0.02
N ALA A 117 -7.78 9.45 -1.32
CA ALA A 117 -7.20 8.24 -1.90
C ALA A 117 -5.67 8.19 -1.74
N THR A 118 -5.00 9.34 -1.78
CA THR A 118 -3.56 9.46 -1.48
C THR A 118 -3.28 9.11 -0.02
N GLU A 119 -4.13 9.53 0.93
CA GLU A 119 -4.01 9.13 2.34
C GLU A 119 -4.17 7.61 2.51
N ASP A 120 -5.18 7.01 1.89
CA ASP A 120 -5.37 5.56 1.88
C ASP A 120 -4.15 4.81 1.31
N ALA A 121 -3.55 5.32 0.23
CA ALA A 121 -2.31 4.79 -0.34
C ALA A 121 -1.13 4.86 0.64
N VAL A 122 -0.93 6.00 1.31
CA VAL A 122 0.15 6.16 2.31
C VAL A 122 -0.05 5.20 3.47
N VAL A 123 -1.29 4.98 3.94
CA VAL A 123 -1.60 4.02 5.01
C VAL A 123 -1.16 2.61 4.61
N VAL A 124 -1.46 2.17 3.37
CA VAL A 124 -1.06 0.84 2.89
C VAL A 124 0.47 0.74 2.84
N LEU A 125 1.16 1.71 2.22
CA LEU A 125 2.62 1.69 2.12
C LEU A 125 3.29 1.68 3.49
N TRP A 126 2.84 2.52 4.43
CA TRP A 126 3.38 2.60 5.78
C TRP A 126 3.10 1.32 6.58
N SER A 127 1.91 0.74 6.43
CA SER A 127 1.55 -0.55 7.05
C SER A 127 2.52 -1.65 6.62
N MET A 128 2.92 -1.67 5.35
CA MET A 128 3.86 -2.67 4.85
C MET A 128 5.31 -2.39 5.23
N CYS A 129 5.77 -1.16 4.98
CA CYS A 129 7.18 -0.81 5.10
C CYS A 129 7.61 -0.53 6.54
N CYS A 130 6.73 0.03 7.37
CA CYS A 130 7.06 0.52 8.71
C CYS A 130 6.48 -0.37 9.81
N LEU A 131 5.20 -0.74 9.70
CA LEU A 131 4.54 -1.57 10.71
C LEU A 131 4.94 -3.04 10.58
N PHE A 132 4.88 -3.61 9.38
CA PHE A 132 5.26 -5.01 9.13
C PHE A 132 6.75 -5.18 8.79
N ARG A 133 7.44 -4.10 8.41
CA ARG A 133 8.87 -4.09 8.07
C ARG A 133 9.24 -5.10 6.98
N ASP A 134 8.39 -5.23 5.98
CA ASP A 134 8.68 -6.11 4.85
C ASP A 134 9.73 -5.49 3.93
N GLU A 135 10.93 -6.05 3.95
CA GLU A 135 12.07 -5.63 3.13
C GLU A 135 11.76 -5.71 1.63
N LYS A 136 10.97 -6.70 1.19
CA LYS A 136 10.59 -6.83 -0.24
C LYS A 136 9.64 -5.71 -0.65
N ALA A 137 8.70 -5.35 0.22
CA ALA A 137 7.84 -4.19 -0.02
C ALA A 137 8.66 -2.89 -0.05
N GLN A 138 9.60 -2.71 0.88
CA GLN A 138 10.50 -1.56 0.90
C GLN A 138 11.31 -1.45 -0.39
N GLU A 139 11.89 -2.55 -0.88
CA GLU A 139 12.64 -2.58 -2.14
C GLU A 139 11.75 -2.18 -3.33
N LYS A 140 10.56 -2.78 -3.45
CA LYS A 140 9.60 -2.45 -4.52
C LYS A 140 9.23 -0.96 -4.52
N VAL A 141 8.92 -0.42 -3.34
CA VAL A 141 8.58 1.00 -3.18
C VAL A 141 9.76 1.89 -3.56
N ALA A 142 10.97 1.55 -3.12
CA ALA A 142 12.18 2.31 -3.46
C ALA A 142 12.43 2.33 -4.98
N ARG A 143 12.32 1.18 -5.65
CA ARG A 143 12.51 1.04 -7.11
C ARG A 143 11.48 1.81 -7.93
N SER A 144 10.29 2.06 -7.40
CA SER A 144 9.23 2.85 -8.04
C SER A 144 9.32 4.36 -7.78
N ASN A 145 10.50 4.88 -7.41
CA ASN A 145 10.72 6.27 -6.97
C ASN A 145 9.89 6.66 -5.73
N GLY A 146 9.63 5.70 -4.84
CA GLY A 146 8.78 5.90 -3.66
C GLY A 146 9.27 7.00 -2.72
N VAL A 147 10.58 7.12 -2.49
CA VAL A 147 11.14 8.18 -1.62
C VAL A 147 10.76 9.58 -2.13
N ALA A 148 10.92 9.83 -3.43
CA ALA A 148 10.61 11.13 -4.02
C ALA A 148 9.11 11.43 -3.96
N LYS A 149 8.26 10.47 -4.32
CA LYS A 149 6.81 10.67 -4.31
C LYS A 149 6.24 10.82 -2.90
N VAL A 150 6.70 10.03 -1.95
CA VAL A 150 6.29 10.17 -0.54
C VAL A 150 6.72 11.53 0.03
N LEU A 151 7.90 12.02 -0.36
CA LEU A 151 8.34 13.37 0.02
C LEU A 151 7.43 14.46 -0.56
N LEU A 152 7.02 14.33 -1.83
CA LEU A 152 6.07 15.26 -2.44
C LEU A 152 4.71 15.24 -1.72
N VAL A 153 4.19 14.05 -1.39
CA VAL A 153 2.96 13.92 -0.59
C VAL A 153 3.11 14.62 0.77
N MET A 154 4.24 14.42 1.46
CA MET A 154 4.53 15.07 2.74
C MET A 154 4.57 16.60 2.67
N GLN A 155 5.00 17.15 1.53
CA GLN A 155 5.09 18.60 1.28
C GLN A 155 3.77 19.21 0.79
N SER A 156 2.83 18.39 0.32
CA SER A 156 1.50 18.81 -0.12
C SER A 156 0.51 18.99 1.04
N GLU A 157 -0.68 19.53 0.74
CA GLU A 157 -1.83 19.61 1.67
C GLU A 157 -2.33 18.25 2.14
N VAL A 158 -1.98 17.15 1.46
CA VAL A 158 -2.28 15.78 1.93
C VAL A 158 -1.44 15.41 3.15
N GLY A 159 -0.24 15.98 3.27
CA GLY A 159 0.72 15.71 4.33
C GLY A 159 0.36 16.34 5.68
N GLU A 160 -0.91 16.41 6.06
CA GLU A 160 -1.34 16.95 7.35
C GLU A 160 -1.56 15.84 8.38
N GLY A 161 -1.52 16.19 9.67
CA GLY A 161 -1.77 15.25 10.77
C GLY A 161 -0.92 13.97 10.72
N ASN A 162 -1.60 12.82 10.83
CA ASN A 162 -0.95 11.50 10.88
C ASN A 162 -0.21 11.13 9.59
N VAL A 163 -0.64 11.66 8.44
CA VAL A 163 -0.05 11.34 7.13
C VAL A 163 1.38 11.85 7.05
N ARG A 164 1.65 13.04 7.61
CA ARG A 164 3.01 13.60 7.69
C ARG A 164 3.97 12.68 8.41
N MET A 165 3.53 12.15 9.55
CA MET A 165 4.30 11.22 10.37
C MET A 165 4.58 9.93 9.59
N MET A 166 3.55 9.35 8.97
CA MET A 166 3.70 8.14 8.14
C MET A 166 4.67 8.35 6.98
N CYS A 167 4.58 9.48 6.26
CA CYS A 167 5.53 9.83 5.21
C CYS A 167 6.97 9.95 5.74
N GLY A 168 7.15 10.57 6.90
CA GLY A 168 8.46 10.70 7.54
C GLY A 168 9.09 9.34 7.87
N ASP A 169 8.30 8.41 8.42
CA ASP A 169 8.75 7.05 8.70
C ASP A 169 9.09 6.27 7.42
N LEU A 170 8.23 6.37 6.40
CA LEU A 170 8.48 5.77 5.08
C LEU A 170 9.80 6.24 4.49
N ILE A 171 10.05 7.56 4.49
CA ILE A 171 11.30 8.12 3.95
C ILE A 171 12.52 7.58 4.71
N LYS A 172 12.43 7.43 6.04
CA LYS A 172 13.53 6.87 6.85
C LYS A 172 13.81 5.41 6.46
N VAL A 173 12.80 4.55 6.45
CA VAL A 173 13.01 3.11 6.19
C VAL A 173 13.46 2.85 4.76
N LEU A 174 12.91 3.57 3.78
CA LEU A 174 13.26 3.40 2.37
C LEU A 174 14.69 3.84 2.06
N ARG A 175 15.19 4.90 2.72
CA ARG A 175 16.59 5.34 2.57
C ARG A 175 17.60 4.41 3.24
N LEU A 176 17.21 3.74 4.32
CA LEU A 176 18.06 2.77 5.02
C LEU A 176 18.13 1.45 4.26
N GLY A 177 17.01 0.99 3.68
CA GLY A 177 16.97 -0.22 2.84
C GLY A 177 17.91 -0.14 1.63
N CYS A 178 18.04 1.04 1.00
CA CYS A 178 18.96 1.26 -0.12
C CYS A 178 20.45 1.08 0.24
N LYS A 179 20.83 1.06 1.53
CA LYS A 179 22.24 0.83 1.93
C LYS A 179 22.65 -0.64 1.94
N ASN A 180 21.69 -1.56 2.03
CA ASN A 180 21.98 -2.99 2.18
C ASN A 180 21.86 -3.80 0.88
N GLY A 181 21.23 -3.24 -0.16
CA GLY A 181 21.05 -3.88 -1.46
C GLY A 181 21.89 -3.23 -2.57
N GLY A 182 23.19 -3.50 -2.59
CA GLY A 182 24.07 -3.35 -3.77
C GLY A 182 24.09 -1.98 -4.48
N GLY A 183 24.95 -1.06 -4.04
CA GLY A 183 25.33 0.10 -4.87
C GLY A 183 25.93 1.28 -4.11
N HIS A 184 27.26 1.27 -3.92
CA HIS A 184 28.13 2.45 -3.79
C HIS A 184 27.59 3.69 -3.04
N GLY A 185 27.10 3.50 -1.82
CA GLY A 185 26.84 4.58 -0.86
C GLY A 185 27.91 4.60 0.23
N GLY A 186 29.19 4.66 -0.16
CA GLY A 186 30.33 4.70 0.75
C GLY A 186 30.17 5.86 1.72
N MET A 187 29.89 5.55 2.99
CA MET A 187 30.13 6.48 4.08
C MET A 187 31.65 6.62 4.15
N VAL A 188 32.18 7.67 3.54
CA VAL A 188 33.59 8.04 3.71
C VAL A 188 33.76 8.35 5.19
N SER A 189 34.35 7.40 5.92
CA SER A 189 34.87 7.67 7.25
C SER A 189 36.05 8.60 7.05
N TYR A 190 35.89 9.87 7.41
CA TYR A 190 37.03 10.79 7.51
C TYR A 190 37.91 10.27 8.66
N GLU A 191 39.00 9.57 8.33
CA GLU A 191 40.12 9.43 9.25
C GLU A 191 40.76 10.81 9.41
N THR A 192 40.46 11.50 10.51
CA THR A 192 41.24 12.67 10.90
C THR A 192 42.60 12.21 11.42
N LYS A 193 43.61 12.19 10.54
CA LYS A 193 45.01 12.18 10.98
C LYS A 193 45.35 13.56 11.54
N THR A 194 45.18 13.72 12.86
CA THR A 194 45.68 14.87 13.61
C THR A 194 47.20 14.87 13.55
N THR A 195 47.79 15.77 12.76
CA THR A 195 49.24 15.99 12.74
C THR A 195 49.56 16.96 13.87
N HIS A 196 50.20 16.46 14.92
CA HIS A 196 50.64 17.29 16.05
C HIS A 196 51.85 18.13 15.62
N ILE A 197 51.64 19.42 15.36
CA ILE A 197 52.71 20.37 15.08
C ILE A 197 53.33 20.78 16.42
N MET A 198 54.61 20.45 16.65
CA MET A 198 55.36 20.99 17.79
C MET A 198 55.94 22.37 17.44
N PRO A 199 55.91 23.36 18.34
CA PRO A 199 56.59 24.63 18.15
C PRO A 199 58.12 24.46 18.24
N CYS A 200 58.81 25.27 17.44
CA CYS A 200 60.26 25.36 17.30
C CYS A 200 60.97 25.77 18.61
#